data_AF-A0A821L6T6-F1
#
_entry.id   AF-A0A821L6T6-F1
#
_cell.length_a   1.000
_cell.length_b   1.000
_cell.length_c   1.000
_cell.angle_alpha   90.00
_cell.angle_beta   90.00
_cell.angle_gamma   90.00
#
_symmetry.space_group_name_H-M   'P 1'
#
loop_
_entity.id
_entity.type
_entity.pdbx_description
1 polymer ?
#
loop_
_entity_poly.entity_id
_entity_poly.type
_entity_poly.pdbx_seq_one_letter_code
_entity_poly.pdbx_strand_id
1 'polypeptide(L)'
;SSNTLTFDGYSFVRMNITMNLTQHINITFTFRTQVSQGKLLKLLAYDENNQQQHIFIIEIKDGYINFQLNKKILFQLNEILINDSLWHHIYFSIDYSLNNNNNYYYYYHIRLDHVFSNKIHR
;
A
#
# COMPACT_ATOMS: atom_id res chain seq x y z
N SER A 1 14.07 2.76 -18.60
CA SER A 1 12.98 1.88 -19.05
C SER A 1 12.15 1.50 -17.84
N SER A 2 10.84 1.74 -17.83
CA SER A 2 9.97 1.22 -16.76
C SER A 2 9.43 -0.14 -17.19
N ASN A 3 9.84 -1.22 -16.52
CA ASN A 3 9.27 -2.53 -16.75
C ASN A 3 7.86 -2.56 -16.14
N THR A 4 6.84 -2.66 -16.98
CA THR A 4 5.45 -2.86 -16.53
C THR A 4 5.20 -4.34 -16.36
N LEU A 5 4.63 -4.73 -15.22
CA LEU A 5 4.16 -6.10 -14.98
C LEU A 5 2.64 -6.14 -15.20
N THR A 6 2.18 -7.15 -15.93
CA THR A 6 0.76 -7.43 -16.14
C THR A 6 0.37 -8.67 -15.35
N PHE A 7 -0.74 -8.60 -14.63
CA PHE A 7 -1.26 -9.69 -13.82
C PHE A 7 -2.63 -10.10 -14.34
N ASP A 8 -2.69 -11.21 -15.07
CA ASP A 8 -3.93 -11.77 -15.60
C ASP A 8 -4.40 -12.91 -14.67
N GLY A 9 -5.08 -12.54 -13.57
CA GLY A 9 -5.58 -13.48 -12.56
C GLY A 9 -4.84 -13.43 -11.22
N TYR A 10 -4.77 -14.56 -10.50
CA TYR A 10 -4.18 -14.65 -9.16
C TYR A 10 -2.65 -14.75 -9.19
N SER A 11 -2.01 -13.65 -9.55
CA SER A 11 -0.55 -13.54 -9.64
C SER A 11 0.00 -12.50 -8.66
N PHE A 12 1.23 -12.68 -8.20
CA PHE A 12 1.89 -11.74 -7.29
C PHE A 12 3.41 -11.76 -7.48
N VAL A 13 4.05 -10.66 -7.08
CA VAL A 13 5.51 -10.59 -6.90
C VAL A 13 5.80 -10.53 -5.41
N ARG A 14 6.73 -11.36 -4.95
CA ARG A 14 7.26 -11.30 -3.59
C ARG A 14 8.64 -10.67 -3.61
N MET A 15 8.83 -9.63 -2.80
CA MET A 15 10.13 -9.02 -2.56
C MET A 15 10.44 -9.14 -1.07
N ASN A 16 11.62 -9.69 -0.75
CA ASN A 16 12.12 -9.68 0.61
C ASN A 16 12.92 -8.40 0.80
N ILE A 17 12.54 -7.60 1.79
CA ILE A 17 13.18 -6.31 2.06
C ILE A 17 13.68 -6.35 3.50
N THR A 18 14.98 -6.13 3.69
CA THR A 18 15.54 -5.87 5.01
C THR A 18 15.34 -4.40 5.31
N MET A 19 14.27 -4.05 6.02
CA MET A 19 14.00 -2.67 6.41
C MET A 19 14.64 -2.41 7.77
N ASN A 20 15.58 -1.47 7.84
CA ASN A 20 15.94 -0.88 9.12
C ASN A 20 14.81 0.09 9.47
N LEU A 21 13.82 -0.41 10.21
CA LEU A 21 12.67 0.37 10.60
C LEU A 21 13.12 1.35 11.72
N THR A 22 13.79 2.45 11.36
CA THR A 22 14.12 3.55 12.29
C THR A 22 13.10 4.69 12.45
N GLN A 23 12.33 5.15 11.44
CA GLN A 23 11.10 5.95 11.66
C GLN A 23 10.04 6.01 10.52
N HIS A 24 10.39 5.70 9.27
CA HIS A 24 9.56 6.13 8.13
C HIS A 24 9.61 5.15 6.94
N ILE A 25 8.46 4.89 6.32
CA ILE A 25 8.31 4.09 5.09
C ILE A 25 7.64 4.94 4.02
N ASN A 26 8.28 5.02 2.85
CA ASN A 26 7.69 5.61 1.65
C ASN A 26 7.39 4.53 0.62
N ILE A 27 6.19 4.56 0.07
CA ILE A 27 5.80 3.63 -0.99
C ILE A 27 5.13 4.42 -2.10
N THR A 28 5.68 4.20 -3.29
CA THR A 28 5.27 4.86 -4.51
C THR A 28 5.10 3.81 -5.58
N PHE A 29 3.95 3.80 -6.24
CA PHE A 29 3.75 2.94 -7.41
C PHE A 29 2.74 3.54 -8.37
N THR A 30 2.81 3.07 -9.62
CA THR A 30 1.90 3.46 -10.69
C THR A 30 1.22 2.21 -11.21
N PHE A 31 -0.09 2.25 -11.41
CA PHE A 31 -0.87 1.11 -11.87
C PHE A 31 -2.05 1.60 -12.74
N ARG A 32 -2.64 0.68 -13.50
CA ARG A 32 -3.92 0.89 -14.20
C ARG A 32 -4.73 -0.40 -14.08
N THR A 33 -6.05 -0.29 -14.01
CA THR A 33 -6.89 -1.47 -13.82
C THR A 33 -8.31 -1.25 -14.30
N GLN A 34 -9.01 -2.35 -14.56
CA GLN A 34 -10.47 -2.41 -14.76
C GLN A 34 -11.16 -3.21 -13.65
N VAL A 35 -10.40 -3.90 -12.80
CA VAL A 35 -10.98 -4.71 -11.72
C VAL A 35 -11.48 -3.82 -10.59
N SER A 36 -12.67 -4.13 -10.07
CA SER A 36 -13.28 -3.43 -8.94
C SER A 36 -12.83 -3.98 -7.58
N GLN A 37 -12.13 -5.12 -7.57
CA GLN A 37 -11.68 -5.82 -6.37
C GLN A 37 -10.27 -6.38 -6.59
N GLY A 38 -9.37 -6.25 -5.61
CA GLY A 38 -8.04 -6.85 -5.69
C GLY A 38 -7.03 -6.24 -4.71
N LYS A 39 -5.89 -6.90 -4.47
CA LYS A 39 -4.82 -6.35 -3.63
C LYS A 39 -3.73 -5.77 -4.51
N LEU A 40 -3.37 -4.50 -4.26
CA LEU A 40 -2.27 -3.83 -4.93
C LEU A 40 -0.95 -4.12 -4.21
N LEU A 41 -0.96 -4.10 -2.88
CA LEU A 41 0.25 -4.25 -2.06
C LEU A 41 -0.09 -4.85 -0.70
N LYS A 42 0.80 -5.72 -0.20
CA LYS A 42 0.74 -6.28 1.15
C LYS A 42 2.15 -6.29 1.74
N LEU A 43 2.34 -5.53 2.82
CA LEU A 43 3.57 -5.56 3.62
C LEU A 43 3.36 -6.46 4.83
N LEU A 44 4.35 -7.29 5.10
CA LEU A 44 4.37 -8.21 6.22
C LEU A 44 5.63 -7.93 7.03
N ALA A 45 5.47 -7.58 8.30
CA ALA A 45 6.57 -7.50 9.25
C ALA A 45 6.53 -8.71 10.18
N TYR A 46 7.70 -9.30 10.42
CA TYR A 46 7.90 -10.42 11.33
C TYR A 46 8.87 -9.99 12.44
N ASP A 47 8.67 -10.52 13.64
CA ASP A 47 9.63 -10.33 14.74
C ASP A 47 10.78 -11.33 14.70
N GLU A 48 11.65 -11.24 15.70
CA GLU A 48 12.78 -12.14 15.92
C GLU A 48 12.39 -13.62 16.05
N ASN A 49 11.14 -13.89 16.44
CA ASN A 49 10.58 -15.25 16.54
C ASN A 49 9.85 -15.67 15.26
N ASN A 50 9.97 -14.89 14.18
CA ASN A 50 9.29 -15.07 12.90
C ASN A 50 7.75 -15.07 13.01
N GLN A 51 7.21 -14.43 14.05
CA GLN A 51 5.77 -14.22 14.17
C GLN A 51 5.36 -12.95 13.43
N GLN A 52 4.28 -13.05 12.66
CA GLN A 52 3.80 -11.94 11.85
C GLN A 52 3.17 -10.86 12.74
N GLN A 53 3.87 -9.75 12.93
CA GLN A 53 3.42 -8.66 13.80
C GLN A 53 2.53 -7.65 13.10
N HIS A 54 2.87 -7.29 11.85
CA HIS A 54 2.18 -6.21 11.15
C HIS A 54 1.79 -6.59 9.73
N ILE A 55 0.57 -6.20 9.36
CA ILE A 55 0.08 -6.30 7.99
C ILE A 55 -0.42 -4.93 7.56
N PHE A 56 0.24 -4.33 6.59
CA PHE A 56 -0.30 -3.19 5.88
C PHE A 56 -0.75 -3.63 4.49
N ILE A 57 -1.97 -3.24 4.10
CA ILE A 57 -2.58 -3.64 2.84
C ILE A 57 -3.10 -2.42 2.12
N ILE A 58 -2.81 -2.35 0.83
CA ILE A 58 -3.51 -1.48 -0.12
C ILE A 58 -4.28 -2.39 -1.06
N GLU A 59 -5.57 -2.15 -1.14
CA GLU A 59 -6.48 -2.92 -1.97
C GLU A 59 -7.44 -2.02 -2.73
N ILE A 60 -8.05 -2.59 -3.75
CA ILE A 60 -9.17 -2.05 -4.48
C ILE A 60 -10.41 -2.72 -3.91
N LYS A 61 -11.38 -1.92 -3.48
CA LYS A 61 -12.69 -2.38 -3.05
C LYS A 61 -13.75 -1.49 -3.67
N ASP A 62 -14.67 -2.11 -4.39
CA ASP A 62 -15.77 -1.43 -5.09
C ASP A 62 -15.28 -0.33 -6.06
N GLY A 63 -14.09 -0.54 -6.65
CA GLY A 63 -13.46 0.41 -7.57
C GLY A 63 -12.68 1.55 -6.90
N TYR A 64 -12.61 1.58 -5.56
CA TYR A 64 -11.92 2.60 -4.76
C TYR A 64 -10.70 2.01 -4.05
N ILE A 65 -9.75 2.87 -3.67
CA ILE A 65 -8.57 2.45 -2.91
C ILE A 65 -8.91 2.39 -1.42
N ASN A 66 -8.56 1.25 -0.81
CA ASN A 66 -8.67 1.00 0.62
C ASN A 66 -7.30 0.75 1.24
N PHE A 67 -7.12 1.31 2.43
CA PHE A 67 -5.93 1.13 3.25
C PHE A 67 -6.30 0.40 4.54
N GLN A 68 -5.62 -0.71 4.79
CA GLN A 68 -5.80 -1.49 6.01
C GLN A 68 -4.49 -1.64 6.77
N LEU A 69 -4.57 -1.59 8.09
CA LEU A 69 -3.48 -1.91 9.00
C LEU A 69 -3.96 -2.89 10.05
N ASN A 70 -3.25 -4.01 10.20
CA ASN A 70 -3.55 -5.07 11.16
C ASN A 70 -5.03 -5.51 11.10
N LYS A 71 -5.56 -5.65 9.88
CA LYS A 71 -6.96 -6.04 9.56
C LYS A 71 -8.02 -5.02 9.98
N LYS A 72 -7.63 -3.81 10.39
CA LYS A 72 -8.55 -2.69 10.60
C LYS A 72 -8.46 -1.75 9.39
N ILE A 73 -9.61 -1.36 8.85
CA ILE A 73 -9.68 -0.32 7.82
C ILE A 73 -9.27 1.00 8.47
N LEU A 74 -8.31 1.69 7.85
CA LEU A 74 -7.88 3.01 8.31
C LEU A 74 -8.62 4.11 7.59
N PHE A 75 -8.64 4.05 6.26
CA PHE A 75 -9.42 4.96 5.43
C PHE A 75 -9.67 4.36 4.03
N GLN A 76 -10.62 4.97 3.34
CA GLN A 76 -11.04 4.64 1.99
C GLN A 76 -11.12 5.93 1.17
N LEU A 77 -10.56 5.92 -0.04
CA LEU A 77 -10.59 7.05 -0.96
C LEU A 77 -11.78 6.92 -1.91
N ASN A 78 -12.91 7.50 -1.51
CA ASN A 78 -14.19 7.41 -2.24
C ASN A 78 -14.37 8.44 -3.36
N GLU A 79 -13.42 9.36 -3.52
CA GLU A 79 -13.55 10.46 -4.47
C GLU A 79 -12.97 10.11 -5.85
N ILE A 80 -12.13 9.08 -5.92
CA ILE A 80 -11.38 8.71 -7.12
C ILE A 80 -11.67 7.24 -7.45
N LEU A 81 -12.44 7.04 -8.50
CA LEU A 81 -12.68 5.72 -9.08
C LEU A 81 -11.45 5.30 -9.89
N ILE A 82 -10.81 4.19 -9.51
CA ILE A 82 -9.50 3.78 -10.09
C ILE A 82 -9.58 2.65 -11.12
N ASN A 83 -10.76 2.03 -11.27
CA ASN A 83 -10.98 0.96 -12.24
C ASN A 83 -11.43 1.47 -13.63
N ASP A 84 -10.91 2.63 -14.02
CA ASP A 84 -11.25 3.39 -15.23
C ASP A 84 -10.32 3.09 -16.42
N SER A 85 -9.40 2.13 -16.29
CA SER A 85 -8.33 1.80 -17.26
C SER A 85 -7.25 2.88 -17.43
N LEU A 86 -7.31 3.98 -16.69
CA LEU A 86 -6.31 5.04 -16.73
C LEU A 86 -5.15 4.74 -15.79
N TRP A 87 -4.03 5.42 -16.01
CA TRP A 87 -2.87 5.29 -15.15
C TRP A 87 -3.03 6.16 -13.92
N HIS A 88 -2.98 5.51 -12.76
CA HIS A 88 -3.01 6.12 -11.45
C HIS A 88 -1.63 6.05 -10.82
N HIS A 89 -1.19 7.15 -10.24
CA HIS A 89 0.03 7.22 -9.45
C HIS A 89 -0.33 7.42 -7.98
N ILE A 90 0.13 6.51 -7.12
CA ILE A 90 -0.08 6.58 -5.67
C ILE A 90 1.27 6.84 -5.00
N TYR A 91 1.27 7.82 -4.12
CA TYR A 91 2.31 8.01 -3.12
C TYR A 91 1.68 8.02 -1.74
N PHE A 92 2.27 7.24 -0.83
CA PHE A 92 1.95 7.36 0.58
C PHE A 92 3.18 7.13 1.44
N SER A 93 3.09 7.67 2.65
CA SER A 93 4.08 7.49 3.69
C SER A 93 3.46 6.93 4.97
N ILE A 94 4.24 6.14 5.70
CA ILE A 94 3.90 5.63 7.03
C ILE A 94 5.04 6.01 7.98
N ASP A 95 4.74 6.86 8.95
CA ASP A 95 5.62 7.10 10.09
C ASP A 95 5.32 6.09 11.20
N TYR A 96 6.35 5.62 11.90
CA TYR A 96 6.19 4.86 13.14
C TYR A 96 7.10 5.41 14.25
N SER A 97 6.59 5.36 15.47
CA SER A 97 7.35 5.66 16.68
C SER A 97 7.26 4.49 17.65
N LEU A 98 8.40 4.15 18.27
CA LEU A 98 8.55 3.17 19.33
C LEU A 98 8.92 3.93 20.61
N ASN A 99 8.21 3.69 21.71
CA ASN A 99 8.55 4.31 22.99
C ASN A 99 9.63 3.50 23.74
N ASN A 100 10.58 4.20 24.37
CA ASN A 100 11.80 3.68 25.01
C ASN A 100 11.58 2.78 26.23
N ASN A 101 10.33 2.56 26.68
CA ASN A 101 10.02 1.82 27.91
C ASN A 101 9.56 0.37 27.68
N ASN A 102 9.94 -0.28 26.57
CA ASN A 102 9.50 -1.65 26.20
C ASN A 102 7.96 -1.84 26.12
N ASN A 103 7.19 -0.77 26.24
CA ASN A 103 5.77 -0.74 25.93
C ASN A 103 5.61 -0.29 24.48
N TYR A 104 5.25 -1.24 23.62
CA TYR A 104 5.05 -1.03 22.20
C TYR A 104 3.77 -0.23 21.93
N TYR A 105 3.81 1.09 22.12
CA TYR A 105 2.81 1.99 21.56
C TYR A 105 3.30 2.45 20.19
N TYR A 106 2.74 1.84 19.15
CA TYR A 106 2.98 2.27 17.78
C TYR A 106 2.00 3.37 17.41
N TYR A 107 2.52 4.57 17.20
CA TYR A 107 1.78 5.61 16.50
C TYR A 107 2.05 5.48 15.00
N TYR A 108 0.99 5.42 14.19
CA TYR A 108 1.10 5.43 12.74
C TYR A 108 0.49 6.71 12.20
N HIS A 109 1.28 7.47 11.45
CA HIS A 109 0.75 8.54 10.62
C HIS A 109 0.79 8.08 9.18
N ILE A 110 -0.39 7.99 8.56
CA ILE A 110 -0.50 7.64 7.15
C ILE A 110 -0.91 8.87 6.39
N ARG A 111 -0.08 9.23 5.41
CA ARG A 111 -0.34 10.34 4.52
C ARG A 111 -0.47 9.82 3.11
N LEU A 112 -1.59 10.15 2.47
CA LEU A 112 -1.72 10.08 1.03
C LEU A 112 -1.48 11.49 0.50
N ASP A 113 -0.40 11.67 -0.24
CA ASP A 113 -0.05 12.99 -0.77
C ASP A 113 -0.72 13.25 -2.12
N HIS A 114 -0.86 12.22 -2.96
CA HIS A 114 -1.50 12.37 -4.26
C HIS A 114 -2.04 11.08 -4.90
N VAL A 115 -3.14 11.24 -5.64
CA VAL A 115 -3.65 10.29 -6.63
C VAL A 115 -4.02 11.08 -7.88
N PHE A 116 -3.31 10.83 -8.98
CA PHE A 116 -3.58 11.48 -10.26
C PHE A 116 -3.91 10.43 -11.32
N SER A 117 -4.94 10.69 -12.11
CA SER A 117 -5.24 9.96 -13.34
C SER A 117 -4.72 10.77 -14.51
N ASN A 118 -3.63 10.32 -15.13
CA ASN A 118 -3.16 10.95 -16.37
C ASN A 118 -3.79 10.22 -17.55
N LYS A 119 -4.63 10.93 -18.30
CA LYS A 119 -4.96 10.53 -19.66
C LYS A 119 -3.65 10.60 -20.46
N ILE A 120 -3.07 9.45 -20.79
CA ILE A 120 -1.95 9.43 -21.73
C ILE A 120 -2.56 9.85 -23.07
N HIS A 121 -2.43 11.12 -23.41
CA HIS A 121 -2.64 11.60 -24.77
C HIS A 121 -1.56 10.92 -25.63
N ARG A 122 -1.99 9.92 -26.41
CA ARG A 122 -1.20 9.35 -27.50
C ARG A 122 -1.35 10.24 -28.73
#